data_AF-H3DQ73-F1
#
_entry.id   AF-H3DQ73-F1
#
_cell.length_a   1.000
_cell.length_b   1.000
_cell.length_c   1.000
_cell.angle_alpha   90.00
_cell.angle_beta   90.00
_cell.angle_gamma   90.00
#
_symmetry.space_group_name_H-M   'P 1'
#
loop_
_entity.id
_entity.type
_entity.pdbx_description
1 polymer ?
#
loop_
_entity_poly.entity_id
_entity_poly.type
_entity_poly.pdbx_seq_one_letter_code
_entity_poly.pdbx_strand_id
1 'polypeptide(L)'
;LGLSVRVNNDNSKCEMRKERRLCLLRPCEENIIRSVKIPKGKTCRPKFQAKKAENLKLSGCTSTRKFKPTYCGVCTDKRCCVPNKSRMIKVNFKCKGSISTQWKMQWITSCVCLRKCNNPGDMFSDLRFL
;
A
#
# COMPACT_ATOMS: atom_id res chain seq x y z
N LEU A 1 -5.36 0.02 7.05
CA LEU A 1 -5.45 -0.83 5.83
C LEU A 1 -6.60 -0.31 4.98
N GLY A 2 -6.54 -0.45 3.66
CA GLY A 2 -7.63 -0.12 2.76
C GLY A 2 -8.22 -1.36 2.08
N LEU A 3 -9.39 -1.19 1.47
CA LEU A 3 -10.00 -2.18 0.58
C LEU A 3 -9.85 -1.70 -0.87
N SER A 4 -9.14 -2.47 -1.68
CA SER A 4 -8.99 -2.25 -3.11
C SER A 4 -9.94 -3.21 -3.85
N VAL A 5 -10.77 -2.65 -4.71
CA VAL A 5 -11.67 -3.41 -5.59
C VAL A 5 -11.21 -3.18 -7.04
N ARG A 6 -10.94 -4.26 -7.76
CA ARG A 6 -10.62 -4.23 -9.19
C ARG A 6 -11.65 -5.08 -9.93
N VAL A 7 -12.04 -4.64 -11.12
CA VAL A 7 -12.73 -5.49 -12.08
C VAL A 7 -11.68 -6.11 -12.99
N ASN A 8 -11.73 -7.43 -13.17
CA ASN A 8 -10.89 -8.14 -14.13
C ASN A 8 -11.73 -9.19 -14.87
N ASN A 9 -11.25 -9.62 -16.03
CA ASN A 9 -11.84 -10.69 -16.85
C ASN A 9 -10.86 -11.85 -17.06
N ASP A 10 -9.85 -11.96 -16.19
CA ASP A 10 -8.81 -12.99 -16.27
C ASP A 10 -9.33 -14.31 -15.70
N ASN A 11 -10.20 -14.96 -16.45
CA ASN A 11 -10.76 -16.28 -16.18
C ASN A 11 -11.09 -16.98 -17.51
N SER A 12 -11.26 -18.30 -17.47
CA SER A 12 -11.47 -19.12 -18.68
C SER A 12 -12.69 -18.72 -19.52
N LYS A 13 -13.64 -17.98 -18.94
CA LYS A 13 -14.87 -17.53 -19.61
C LYS A 13 -14.84 -16.04 -19.99
N CYS A 14 -13.73 -15.33 -19.74
CA CYS A 14 -13.61 -13.89 -19.95
C CYS A 14 -14.70 -13.04 -19.25
N GLU A 15 -15.31 -13.55 -18.19
CA GLU A 15 -16.41 -12.88 -17.49
C GLU A 15 -15.86 -11.77 -16.58
N MET A 16 -16.53 -10.62 -16.56
CA MET A 16 -16.17 -9.51 -15.66
C MET A 16 -16.47 -9.88 -14.20
N ARG A 17 -15.43 -9.91 -13.36
CA ARG A 17 -15.53 -10.23 -11.93
C ARG A 17 -14.90 -9.15 -11.06
N LYS A 18 -15.53 -8.89 -9.93
CA LYS A 18 -14.99 -7.99 -8.89
C LYS A 18 -14.05 -8.77 -8.00
N GLU A 19 -12.77 -8.44 -8.03
CA GLU A 19 -11.77 -8.94 -7.09
C GLU A 19 -11.60 -7.93 -5.96
N ARG A 20 -11.79 -8.37 -4.71
CA ARG A 20 -11.57 -7.58 -3.51
C ARG A 20 -10.27 -8.03 -2.84
N ARG A 21 -9.41 -7.07 -2.50
CA ARG A 21 -8.14 -7.31 -1.80
C ARG A 21 -7.84 -6.20 -0.82
N LEU A 22 -7.10 -6.51 0.24
CA LEU A 22 -6.58 -5.48 1.16
C LEU A 22 -5.39 -4.74 0.52
N CYS A 23 -5.17 -3.50 0.91
CA CYS A 23 -3.98 -2.74 0.54
C CYS A 23 -3.40 -1.96 1.74
N LEU A 24 -2.12 -1.61 1.61
CA LEU A 24 -1.46 -0.67 2.52
C LEU A 24 -1.88 0.75 2.13
N LEU A 25 -2.38 1.51 3.09
CA LEU A 25 -2.60 2.93 2.93
C LEU A 25 -1.27 3.66 3.13
N ARG A 26 -1.10 4.80 2.46
CA ARG A 26 0.02 5.71 2.72
C ARG A 26 -0.09 6.17 4.19
N PRO A 27 1.01 6.20 4.96
CA PRO A 27 0.99 6.75 6.31
C PRO A 27 0.50 8.21 6.29
N CYS A 28 -0.45 8.57 7.15
CA CYS A 28 -1.01 9.92 7.21
C CYS A 28 -0.03 10.93 7.80
N GLU A 29 0.74 10.51 8.80
CA GLU A 29 1.71 11.38 9.47
C GLU A 29 2.88 11.69 8.54
N GLU A 30 2.94 12.94 8.07
CA GLU A 30 4.05 13.41 7.24
C GLU A 30 5.40 13.24 7.93
N ASN A 31 5.46 13.31 9.26
CA ASN A 31 6.68 13.09 10.04
C ASN A 31 7.27 11.68 9.84
N ILE A 32 6.43 10.66 9.66
CA ILE A 32 6.90 9.30 9.34
C ILE A 32 7.62 9.30 7.99
N ILE A 33 7.02 9.98 7.02
CA ILE A 33 7.50 10.08 5.64
C ILE A 33 8.77 10.96 5.56
N ARG A 34 8.80 12.09 6.29
CA ARG A 34 9.95 13.01 6.38
C ARG A 34 11.13 12.39 7.14
N SER A 35 10.87 11.48 8.09
CA SER A 35 11.93 10.76 8.82
C SER A 35 12.70 9.73 7.98
N VAL A 36 12.33 9.55 6.70
CA VAL A 36 13.00 8.64 5.77
C VAL A 36 14.37 9.21 5.42
N LYS A 37 15.43 8.68 6.05
CA LYS A 37 16.82 9.03 5.72
C LYS A 37 17.14 8.68 4.26
N ILE A 38 17.58 9.68 3.52
CA ILE A 38 18.07 9.55 2.15
C ILE A 38 19.57 9.20 2.22
N PRO A 39 20.04 8.12 1.56
CA PRO A 39 21.45 7.77 1.53
C PRO A 39 22.30 8.90 0.92
N LYS A 40 23.53 9.09 1.43
CA LYS A 40 24.47 10.07 0.88
C LYS A 40 24.65 9.85 -0.63
N GLY A 41 24.65 10.94 -1.41
CA GLY A 41 24.77 10.90 -2.87
C GLY A 41 23.48 10.55 -3.64
N LYS A 42 22.38 10.22 -2.96
CA LYS A 42 21.07 10.06 -3.60
C LYS A 42 20.21 11.28 -3.34
N THR A 43 19.44 11.69 -4.34
CA THR A 43 18.47 12.77 -4.20
C THR A 43 17.15 12.26 -3.64
N CYS A 44 16.77 11.01 -3.89
CA CYS A 44 15.48 10.47 -3.47
C CYS A 44 15.58 9.07 -2.86
N ARG A 45 14.57 8.71 -2.06
CA ARG A 45 14.37 7.36 -1.56
C ARG A 45 12.94 6.92 -1.88
N PRO A 46 12.74 6.12 -2.95
CA PRO A 46 11.39 5.82 -3.43
C PRO A 46 10.61 4.92 -2.47
N LYS A 47 11.27 4.15 -1.60
CA LYS A 47 10.58 3.31 -0.61
C LYS A 47 11.30 3.24 0.72
N PHE A 48 10.53 2.97 1.76
CA PHE A 48 11.02 2.68 3.11
C PHE A 48 10.20 1.58 3.75
N GLN A 49 10.77 0.93 4.77
CA GLN A 49 10.05 -0.06 5.58
C GLN A 49 9.60 0.59 6.88
N ALA A 50 8.46 0.12 7.42
CA ALA A 50 8.03 0.47 8.77
C ALA A 50 9.16 0.27 9.79
N LYS A 51 9.23 1.12 10.81
CA LYS A 51 10.30 1.05 11.82
C LYS A 51 10.26 -0.28 12.59
N LYS A 52 9.06 -0.75 12.92
CA LYS A 52 8.81 -1.99 13.67
C LYS A 52 7.89 -2.93 12.88
N ALA A 53 7.99 -4.23 13.19
CA ALA A 53 7.04 -5.22 12.70
C ALA A 53 5.83 -5.25 13.65
N GLU A 54 4.63 -5.12 13.10
CA GLU A 54 3.40 -4.96 13.87
C GLU A 54 2.29 -5.85 13.32
N ASN A 55 1.33 -6.20 14.17
CA ASN A 55 0.15 -6.92 13.72
C ASN A 55 -0.76 -5.97 12.94
N LEU A 56 -1.25 -6.43 11.80
CA LEU A 56 -2.22 -5.70 11.00
C LEU A 56 -3.60 -5.82 11.65
N LYS A 57 -4.38 -4.74 11.60
CA LYS A 57 -5.76 -4.69 12.13
C LYS A 57 -6.76 -4.50 11.01
N LEU A 58 -7.88 -5.23 11.07
CA LEU A 58 -9.00 -5.15 10.13
C LEU A 58 -10.30 -5.39 10.89
N SER A 59 -11.17 -4.38 11.01
CA SER A 59 -12.53 -4.50 11.57
C SER A 59 -12.62 -5.32 12.87
N GLY A 60 -11.76 -5.03 13.86
CA GLY A 60 -11.71 -5.76 15.14
C GLY A 60 -10.93 -7.08 15.12
N CYS A 61 -10.44 -7.52 13.97
CA CYS A 61 -9.54 -8.66 13.82
C CYS A 61 -8.07 -8.22 13.80
N THR A 62 -7.18 -9.11 14.25
CA THR A 62 -5.73 -8.89 14.28
C THR A 62 -5.00 -10.00 13.53
N SER A 63 -3.98 -9.65 12.73
CA SER A 63 -3.21 -10.66 12.00
C SER A 63 -2.47 -11.61 12.94
N THR A 64 -2.38 -12.88 12.57
CA THR A 64 -1.73 -13.91 13.41
C THR A 64 -0.21 -13.75 13.50
N ARG A 65 0.40 -13.08 12.51
CA ARG A 65 1.83 -12.75 12.47
C ARG A 65 2.03 -11.24 12.42
N LYS A 66 3.19 -10.79 12.90
CA LYS A 66 3.65 -9.40 12.75
C LYS A 66 4.23 -9.20 11.35
N PHE A 67 3.96 -8.05 10.76
CA PHE A 67 4.43 -7.67 9.43
C PHE A 67 5.21 -6.36 9.49
N LYS A 68 6.25 -6.25 8.67
CA LYS A 68 7.03 -5.01 8.48
C LYS A 68 6.75 -4.46 7.08
N PRO A 69 5.66 -3.70 6.89
CA PRO A 69 5.25 -3.23 5.57
C PRO A 69 6.26 -2.28 4.94
N THR A 70 6.28 -2.30 3.61
CA THR A 70 7.01 -1.33 2.78
C THR A 70 6.05 -0.28 2.26
N TYR A 71 6.43 0.98 2.39
CA TYR A 71 5.68 2.14 1.93
C TYR A 71 6.50 2.94 0.90
N CYS A 72 5.82 3.70 0.05
CA CYS A 72 6.49 4.66 -0.83
C CYS A 72 6.92 5.90 -0.06
N GLY A 73 8.13 6.38 -0.34
CA GLY A 73 8.77 7.51 0.32
C GLY A 73 8.46 8.84 -0.34
N VAL A 74 9.48 9.70 -0.44
CA VAL A 74 9.39 11.02 -1.08
C VAL A 74 10.45 11.14 -2.16
N CYS A 75 10.06 11.77 -3.26
CA CYS A 75 10.98 12.23 -4.28
C CYS A 75 11.21 13.73 -4.04
N THR A 76 12.47 14.13 -3.88
CA THR A 76 12.84 15.52 -3.54
C THR A 76 12.81 16.46 -4.73
N ASP A 77 12.70 15.92 -5.95
CA ASP A 77 12.66 16.65 -7.21
C ASP A 77 11.22 16.91 -7.70
N LYS A 78 10.30 17.19 -6.76
CA LYS A 78 8.89 17.52 -7.01
C LYS A 78 8.09 16.44 -7.77
N ARG A 79 8.60 15.21 -7.84
CA ARG A 79 7.91 14.06 -8.42
C ARG A 79 7.02 13.35 -7.42
N CYS A 80 6.01 12.65 -7.92
CA CYS A 80 5.20 11.78 -7.09
C CYS A 80 5.86 10.42 -6.89
N CYS A 81 5.96 10.00 -5.63
CA CYS A 81 6.40 8.66 -5.30
C CYS A 81 5.20 7.72 -5.21
N VAL A 82 5.08 6.81 -6.18
CA VAL A 82 3.93 5.88 -6.28
C VAL A 82 4.39 4.42 -6.30
N PRO A 83 3.53 3.46 -5.91
CA PRO A 83 3.82 2.04 -6.05
C PRO A 83 4.09 1.67 -7.52
N ASN A 84 5.16 0.91 -7.77
CA ASN A 84 5.52 0.43 -9.11
C ASN A 84 5.23 -1.07 -9.25
N LYS A 85 5.85 -1.88 -8.38
CA LYS A 85 5.60 -3.33 -8.33
C LYS A 85 4.96 -3.72 -7.00
N SER A 86 4.04 -4.67 -7.07
CA SER A 86 3.43 -5.28 -5.90
C SER A 86 3.20 -6.77 -6.13
N ARG A 87 3.11 -7.53 -5.04
CA ARG A 87 2.73 -8.94 -5.06
C ARG A 87 1.50 -9.16 -4.20
N MET A 88 0.77 -10.23 -4.44
CA MET A 88 -0.35 -10.61 -3.59
C MET A 88 0.12 -11.57 -2.50
N ILE A 89 -0.13 -11.25 -1.24
CA ILE A 89 0.14 -12.13 -0.10
C ILE A 89 -1.17 -12.56 0.54
N LYS A 90 -1.16 -13.71 1.22
CA LYS A 90 -2.27 -14.18 2.06
C LYS A 90 -1.98 -13.81 3.51
N VAL A 91 -2.94 -13.17 4.19
CA VAL A 91 -2.83 -12.76 5.59
C VAL A 91 -3.97 -13.37 6.38
N ASN A 92 -3.62 -14.12 7.42
CA ASN A 92 -4.60 -14.72 8.33
C ASN A 92 -4.87 -13.75 9.48
N PHE A 93 -6.14 -13.55 9.79
CA PHE A 93 -6.62 -12.70 10.87
C PHE A 93 -7.43 -13.53 11.87
N LYS A 94 -7.21 -13.27 13.16
CA LYS A 94 -8.01 -13.80 14.27
C LYS A 94 -8.86 -12.68 14.82
N CYS A 95 -10.17 -12.88 14.94
CA CYS A 95 -11.10 -11.92 15.53
C CYS A 95 -11.61 -12.44 16.88
N LYS A 96 -12.12 -11.54 17.72
CA LYS A 96 -12.72 -11.95 19.01
C LYS A 96 -14.00 -12.73 18.74
N GLY A 97 -14.10 -13.95 19.28
CA GLY A 97 -15.33 -14.76 19.22
C GLY A 97 -15.65 -15.40 17.86
N SER A 98 -14.74 -15.37 16.87
CA SER A 98 -14.98 -15.92 15.53
C SER A 98 -13.87 -16.83 15.02
N ILE A 99 -14.18 -17.52 13.92
CA ILE A 99 -13.22 -18.29 13.11
C ILE A 99 -12.19 -17.34 12.47
N SER A 100 -10.96 -17.84 12.29
CA SER A 100 -9.90 -17.10 11.60
C SER A 100 -10.22 -16.91 10.12
N THR A 101 -10.06 -15.69 9.62
CA THR A 101 -10.29 -15.36 8.20
C THR A 101 -8.97 -15.14 7.46
N GLN A 102 -8.91 -15.53 6.18
CA GLN A 102 -7.77 -15.29 5.32
C GLN A 102 -8.11 -14.25 4.26
N TRP A 103 -7.29 -13.20 4.17
CA TRP A 103 -7.43 -12.15 3.18
C TRP A 103 -6.25 -12.13 2.20
N LYS A 104 -6.55 -11.93 0.91
CA LYS A 104 -5.57 -11.51 -0.08
C LYS A 104 -5.23 -10.04 0.14
N MET A 105 -3.95 -9.71 0.17
CA MET A 105 -3.44 -8.37 0.40
C MET A 105 -2.39 -8.01 -0.65
N GLN A 106 -2.54 -6.85 -1.26
CA GLN A 106 -1.52 -6.25 -2.12
C GLN A 106 -0.36 -5.74 -1.26
N TRP A 107 0.84 -6.25 -1.55
CA TRP A 107 2.07 -5.97 -0.85
C TRP A 107 3.06 -5.24 -1.75
N ILE A 108 3.41 -4.00 -1.39
CA ILE A 108 4.30 -3.15 -2.17
C ILE A 108 5.73 -3.71 -2.12
N THR A 109 6.38 -3.90 -3.27
CA THR A 109 7.77 -4.39 -3.37
C THR A 109 8.71 -3.31 -3.90
N SER A 110 8.24 -2.42 -4.77
CA SER A 110 8.98 -1.25 -5.26
C SER A 110 8.06 -0.05 -5.49
N CYS A 111 8.67 1.13 -5.48
CA CYS A 111 8.03 2.40 -5.82
C CYS A 111 8.89 3.12 -6.86
N VAL A 112 8.30 4.07 -7.58
CA VAL A 112 8.95 4.87 -8.62
C VAL A 112 8.57 6.34 -8.47
N CYS A 113 9.46 7.23 -8.90
CA CYS A 113 9.21 8.66 -8.97
C CYS A 113 8.68 9.04 -10.36
N LEU A 114 7.41 9.38 -10.47
CA LEU A 114 6.78 9.79 -11.73
C LEU A 114 6.80 11.32 -11.90
N ARG A 115 7.06 11.78 -13.13
CA ARG A 115 7.05 13.20 -13.50
C ARG A 115 5.63 13.74 -13.75
N LYS A 116 4.72 12.91 -14.27
CA LYS A 116 3.31 13.27 -14.45
C LYS A 116 2.55 12.89 -13.19
N CYS A 117 2.24 13.87 -12.35
CA CYS A 117 1.18 13.77 -11.37
C CYS A 117 0.58 15.16 -11.16
N ASN A 118 -0.74 15.22 -11.00
CA ASN A 118 -1.39 16.43 -10.56
C ASN A 118 -1.03 16.62 -9.08
N ASN A 119 -0.44 17.77 -8.74
CA ASN A 119 -0.16 18.20 -7.37
C ASN A 119 0.57 17.16 -6.45
N PRO A 120 1.92 17.18 -6.36
CA PRO A 120 2.71 16.13 -5.69
C PRO A 120 2.51 15.97 -4.17
N GLY A 121 1.79 16.91 -3.53
CA GLY A 121 1.37 16.82 -2.13
C GLY A 121 -0.05 16.29 -1.91
N ASP A 122 -0.88 16.26 -2.95
CA ASP A 122 -2.29 15.84 -2.88
C ASP A 122 -2.47 14.49 -3.58
N MET A 123 -2.76 13.45 -2.80
CA MET A 123 -2.93 12.08 -3.29
C MET A 123 -4.29 11.84 -3.98
N PHE A 124 -5.20 12.81 -3.93
CA PHE A 124 -6.55 12.74 -4.50
C PHE A 124 -6.75 13.65 -5.71
N SER A 125 -5.71 14.37 -6.13
CA SER A 125 -5.74 15.27 -7.29
C SER A 125 -6.19 14.59 -8.60
N ASP A 126 -6.00 13.27 -8.71
CA ASP A 126 -6.45 12.46 -9.85
C ASP A 126 -7.86 11.86 -9.66
N LEU A 127 -8.45 11.94 -8.46
CA LEU A 127 -9.86 11.56 -8.22
C LEU A 127 -10.76 12.73 -8.61
N ARG A 128 -11.02 12.88 -9.91
CA ARG A 128 -12.20 13.64 -10.36
C ARG A 128 -13.43 12.82 -10.01
N PHE A 129 -14.17 13.25 -9.00
CA PHE A 129 -15.55 12.81 -8.83
C PHE A 129 -16.34 13.36 -10.03
N LEU A 130 -16.67 12.48 -10.97
CA LEU A 130 -17.71 12.71 -11.98
C LEU A 130 -19.07 12.69 -11.29
#